data_AF-A0A9E2R6R4-F1
#
_entry.id   AF-A0A9E2R6R4-F1
#
_cell.length_a   1.000
_cell.length_b   1.000
_cell.length_c   1.000
_cell.angle_alpha   90.00
_cell.angle_beta   90.00
_cell.angle_gamma   90.00
#
_symmetry.space_group_name_H-M   'P 1'
#
loop_
_entity.id
_entity.type
_entity.pdbx_description
1 polymer ?
#
loop_
_entity_poly.entity_id
_entity_poly.type
_entity_poly.pdbx_seq_one_letter_code
_entity_poly.pdbx_strand_id
1 'polypeptide(L)'
;MMRVLDNLERCSRRWLVVASLAMLGFIGLVDYLTGFEMTFSAFYLLEVGLASWYVGQGFGLLMSVLSAVTWIGGDMAAGARYSNPFVPIWNALILIVFYFIVVWLLTNLRSLQRGLETKVRQRTEALEREMAERQRLEEELLQISEREQRRIGHDLHDSLCQHLTATALAGQVLTERLRGKAVAEAADAGRL
;
A
#
# COMPACT_ATOMS: atom_id res chain seq x y z
N MET A 1 13.66 -7.16 0.21
CA MET A 1 13.22 -7.52 -1.16
C MET A 1 13.09 -6.28 -2.07
N MET A 2 12.34 -5.23 -1.69
CA MET A 2 12.14 -4.02 -2.54
C MET A 2 13.43 -3.26 -2.91
N ARG A 3 14.40 -3.12 -2.00
CA ARG A 3 15.66 -2.38 -2.30
C ARG A 3 16.53 -2.99 -3.40
N VAL A 4 16.45 -4.30 -3.63
CA VAL A 4 17.23 -4.97 -4.68
C VAL A 4 16.58 -4.74 -6.05
N LEU A 5 15.24 -4.70 -6.08
CA LEU A 5 14.45 -4.40 -7.28
C LEU A 5 14.64 -2.95 -7.74
N ASP A 6 14.68 -1.99 -6.82
CA ASP A 6 14.91 -0.56 -7.13
C ASP A 6 16.33 -0.28 -7.66
N ASN A 7 17.33 -1.05 -7.22
CA ASN A 7 18.71 -0.91 -7.73
C ASN A 7 18.88 -1.56 -9.12
N LEU A 8 18.10 -2.59 -9.44
CA LEU A 8 18.08 -3.22 -10.76
C LEU A 8 17.28 -2.40 -11.79
N GLU A 9 16.25 -1.65 -11.37
CA GLU A 9 15.52 -0.72 -12.25
C GLU A 9 16.36 0.51 -12.69
N ARG A 10 17.45 0.84 -11.97
CA ARG A 10 18.40 1.87 -12.42
C ARG A 10 19.39 1.39 -13.47
N CYS A 11 19.54 0.07 -13.66
CA CYS A 11 20.42 -0.45 -14.71
C CYS A 11 19.75 -0.30 -16.07
N SER A 12 20.50 0.18 -17.06
CA SER A 12 20.02 0.26 -18.44
C SER A 12 19.45 -1.11 -18.86
N ARG A 13 18.26 -1.11 -19.47
CA ARG A 13 17.62 -2.32 -20.03
C ARG A 13 18.58 -3.16 -20.89
N ARG A 14 19.58 -2.52 -21.52
CA ARG A 14 20.64 -3.19 -22.28
C ARG A 14 21.57 -4.04 -21.42
N TRP A 15 21.92 -3.58 -20.21
CA TRP A 15 22.78 -4.33 -19.29
C TRP A 15 22.08 -5.58 -18.76
N LEU A 16 20.77 -5.50 -18.46
CA LEU A 16 19.96 -6.65 -18.06
C LEU A 16 19.85 -7.71 -19.18
N VAL A 17 19.73 -7.26 -20.43
CA VAL A 17 19.78 -8.14 -21.61
C VAL A 17 21.14 -8.83 -21.72
N VAL A 18 22.24 -8.08 -21.61
CA VAL A 18 23.59 -8.65 -21.66
C VAL A 18 23.83 -9.64 -20.53
N ALA A 19 23.39 -9.32 -19.31
CA ALA A 19 23.54 -10.19 -18.15
C ALA A 19 22.75 -11.50 -18.29
N SER A 20 21.53 -11.46 -18.82
CA SER A 20 20.73 -12.67 -19.09
C SER A 20 21.34 -13.54 -20.18
N LEU A 21 21.79 -12.95 -21.28
CA LEU A 21 22.54 -13.66 -22.33
C LEU A 21 23.84 -14.29 -21.79
N ALA A 22 24.58 -13.58 -20.94
CA ALA A 22 25.79 -14.11 -20.30
C ALA A 22 25.46 -15.28 -19.36
N MET A 23 24.38 -15.18 -18.59
CA MET A 23 23.91 -16.26 -17.71
C MET A 23 23.49 -17.48 -18.52
N LEU A 24 22.76 -17.30 -19.63
CA LEU A 24 22.38 -18.40 -20.53
C LEU A 24 23.63 -19.10 -21.10
N GLY A 25 24.63 -18.34 -21.55
CA GLY A 25 25.89 -18.89 -22.04
C GLY A 25 26.66 -19.65 -20.96
N PHE A 26 26.67 -19.14 -19.73
CA PHE A 26 27.30 -19.80 -18.59
C PHE A 26 26.60 -21.12 -18.24
N ILE A 27 25.26 -21.13 -18.16
CA ILE A 27 24.48 -22.34 -17.91
C ILE A 27 24.74 -23.36 -19.02
N GLY A 28 24.71 -22.96 -20.29
CA GLY A 28 24.99 -23.85 -21.41
C GLY A 28 26.41 -24.43 -21.42
N LEU A 29 27.41 -23.65 -21.00
CA LEU A 29 28.79 -24.15 -20.87
C LEU A 29 28.91 -25.17 -19.75
N VAL A 30 28.27 -24.91 -18.60
CA VAL A 30 28.24 -25.84 -17.46
C VAL A 30 27.52 -27.13 -17.85
N ASP A 31 26.39 -27.02 -18.54
CA ASP A 31 25.61 -28.15 -19.06
C ASP A 31 26.46 -29.04 -19.98
N TYR A 32 27.18 -28.41 -20.93
CA TYR A 32 28.11 -29.12 -21.81
C TYR A 32 29.24 -29.85 -21.07
N LEU A 33 29.81 -29.22 -20.03
CA LEU A 33 30.91 -29.80 -19.25
C LEU A 33 30.45 -30.92 -18.30
N THR A 34 29.21 -30.85 -17.82
CA THR A 34 28.68 -31.80 -16.82
C THR A 34 28.16 -33.09 -17.48
N GLY A 35 27.88 -33.06 -18.79
CA GLY A 35 27.44 -34.23 -19.54
C GLY A 35 26.02 -34.68 -19.21
N PHE A 36 25.67 -35.89 -19.66
CA PHE A 36 24.30 -36.43 -19.72
C PHE A 36 23.65 -36.83 -18.38
N GLU A 37 24.36 -36.70 -17.26
CA GLU A 37 23.96 -37.33 -15.99
C GLU A 37 23.11 -36.42 -15.08
N MET A 38 23.05 -35.10 -15.33
CA MET A 38 22.38 -34.12 -14.47
C MET A 38 21.30 -33.32 -15.21
N THR A 39 20.08 -33.28 -14.68
CA THR A 39 18.97 -32.53 -15.27
C THR A 39 19.03 -31.03 -14.89
N PHE A 40 19.47 -30.16 -15.80
CA PHE A 40 19.62 -28.71 -15.56
C PHE A 40 18.37 -27.85 -15.84
N SER A 41 17.20 -28.44 -16.14
CA SER A 41 15.98 -27.72 -16.56
C SER A 41 15.49 -26.67 -15.55
N ALA A 42 15.75 -26.85 -14.25
CA ALA A 42 15.41 -25.88 -13.21
C ALA A 42 16.24 -24.58 -13.29
N PHE A 43 17.50 -24.66 -13.72
CA PHE A 43 18.37 -23.49 -13.87
C PHE A 43 17.97 -22.65 -15.08
N TYR A 44 17.64 -23.29 -16.19
CA TYR A 44 17.09 -22.61 -17.37
C TYR A 44 15.73 -21.97 -17.06
N LEU A 45 14.88 -22.60 -16.25
CA LEU A 45 13.61 -21.99 -15.82
C LEU A 45 13.84 -20.73 -14.97
N LEU A 46 14.79 -20.80 -14.03
CA LEU A 46 15.13 -19.65 -13.18
C LEU A 46 15.64 -18.47 -14.02
N GLU A 47 16.51 -18.75 -14.98
CA GLU A 47 17.06 -17.77 -15.91
C GLU A 47 15.97 -17.09 -16.76
N VAL A 48 15.10 -17.88 -17.41
CA VAL A 48 13.95 -17.38 -18.16
C VAL A 48 12.99 -16.57 -17.28
N GLY A 49 12.75 -17.05 -16.05
CA GLY A 49 11.92 -16.36 -15.06
C GLY A 49 12.47 -14.98 -14.71
N LEU A 50 13.78 -14.89 -14.42
CA LEU A 50 14.47 -13.63 -14.14
C LEU A 50 14.50 -12.71 -15.37
N ALA A 51 14.79 -13.24 -16.55
CA ALA A 51 14.79 -12.49 -17.81
C ALA A 51 13.40 -11.86 -18.09
N SER A 52 12.33 -12.62 -17.90
CA SER A 52 10.96 -12.11 -17.98
C SER A 52 10.67 -11.06 -16.92
N TRP A 53 11.26 -11.21 -15.72
CA TRP A 53 11.05 -10.32 -14.58
C TRP A 53 11.64 -8.94 -14.81
N TYR A 54 12.86 -8.86 -15.33
CA TYR A 54 13.61 -7.62 -15.41
C TYR A 54 13.57 -6.95 -16.79
N VAL A 55 13.43 -7.69 -17.88
CA VAL A 55 13.44 -7.13 -19.25
C VAL A 55 12.04 -7.03 -19.86
N GLY A 56 11.15 -7.95 -19.49
CA GLY A 56 9.75 -8.00 -19.90
C GLY A 56 9.31 -9.30 -20.57
N GLN A 57 8.00 -9.44 -20.80
CA GLN A 57 7.37 -10.69 -21.27
C GLN A 57 7.91 -11.20 -22.60
N GLY A 58 8.03 -10.32 -23.61
CA GLY A 58 8.52 -10.73 -24.94
C GLY A 58 9.96 -11.22 -24.91
N PHE A 59 10.78 -10.67 -24.02
CA PHE A 59 12.16 -11.14 -23.84
C PHE A 59 12.22 -12.48 -23.10
N GLY A 60 11.38 -12.68 -22.07
CA GLY A 60 11.24 -13.99 -21.43
C GLY A 60 10.79 -15.09 -22.41
N LEU A 61 9.88 -14.76 -23.33
CA LEU A 61 9.48 -15.68 -24.40
C LEU A 61 10.68 -16.02 -25.31
N LEU A 62 11.42 -15.02 -25.76
CA LEU A 62 12.62 -15.21 -26.58
C LEU A 62 13.68 -16.07 -25.86
N MET A 63 13.92 -15.82 -24.56
CA MET A 63 14.85 -16.62 -23.76
C MET A 63 14.38 -18.05 -23.59
N SER A 64 13.07 -18.31 -23.44
CA SER A 64 12.57 -19.69 -23.37
C SER A 64 12.89 -20.52 -24.62
N VAL A 65 12.83 -19.88 -25.80
CA VAL A 65 13.21 -20.50 -27.07
C VAL A 65 14.72 -20.70 -27.15
N LEU A 66 15.50 -19.68 -26.79
CA LEU A 66 16.97 -19.79 -26.77
C LEU A 66 17.47 -20.87 -25.82
N SER A 67 16.88 -21.00 -24.63
CA SER A 67 17.23 -22.04 -23.66
C SER A 67 16.91 -23.44 -24.18
N ALA A 68 15.80 -23.61 -24.91
CA ALA A 68 15.50 -24.87 -25.58
C ALA A 68 16.53 -25.19 -26.69
N VAL A 69 16.98 -24.18 -27.46
CA VAL A 69 18.03 -24.36 -28.48
C VAL A 69 19.37 -24.72 -27.84
N THR A 70 19.75 -24.06 -26.75
CA THR A 70 20.98 -24.35 -26.00
C THR A 70 20.96 -25.78 -25.45
N TRP A 71 19.82 -26.23 -24.91
CA TRP A 71 19.64 -27.61 -24.46
C TRP A 71 19.86 -28.62 -25.61
N ILE A 72 19.16 -28.47 -26.73
CA ILE A 72 19.34 -29.36 -27.91
C ILE A 72 20.79 -29.33 -28.43
N GLY A 73 21.42 -28.15 -28.44
CA GLY A 73 22.80 -27.98 -28.89
C GLY A 73 23.81 -28.69 -27.97
N GLY A 74 23.64 -28.57 -26.65
CA GLY A 74 24.47 -29.26 -25.66
C GLY A 74 24.33 -30.78 -25.76
N ASP A 75 23.10 -31.25 -25.93
CA ASP A 75 22.74 -32.66 -26.08
C ASP A 75 23.40 -33.30 -27.31
N MET A 76 23.33 -32.62 -28.47
CA MET A 76 23.96 -33.06 -29.71
C MET A 76 25.49 -33.01 -29.64
N ALA A 77 26.05 -31.99 -28.97
CA ALA A 77 27.50 -31.84 -28.79
C ALA A 77 28.09 -32.84 -27.77
N ALA A 78 27.28 -33.29 -26.80
CA ALA A 78 27.63 -34.34 -25.85
C ALA A 78 27.57 -35.76 -26.47
N GLY A 79 27.22 -35.88 -27.75
CA GLY A 79 27.26 -37.14 -28.49
C GLY A 79 26.06 -38.06 -28.25
N ALA A 80 24.90 -37.47 -27.90
CA ALA A 80 23.67 -38.21 -27.69
C ALA A 80 23.29 -39.11 -28.85
N ARG A 81 23.33 -40.43 -28.65
CA ARG A 81 22.76 -41.39 -29.60
C ARG A 81 21.32 -41.69 -29.22
N TYR A 82 20.40 -40.80 -29.58
CA TYR A 82 18.98 -41.11 -29.48
C TYR A 82 18.60 -42.19 -30.47
N SER A 83 17.98 -43.27 -30.00
CA SER A 83 17.48 -44.35 -30.85
C SER A 83 16.41 -43.89 -31.83
N ASN A 84 15.73 -42.77 -31.54
CA ASN A 84 14.72 -42.18 -32.41
C ASN A 84 14.80 -40.64 -32.37
N PRO A 85 14.92 -39.96 -33.53
CA PRO A 85 14.91 -38.50 -33.64
C PRO A 85 13.67 -37.80 -33.03
N PHE A 86 12.58 -38.53 -32.79
CA PHE A 86 11.37 -38.00 -32.18
C PHE A 86 11.52 -37.64 -30.70
N VAL A 87 12.38 -38.34 -29.96
CA VAL A 87 12.57 -38.14 -28.51
C VAL A 87 13.05 -36.72 -28.16
N PRO A 88 14.12 -36.17 -28.78
CA PRO A 88 14.55 -34.80 -28.50
C PRO A 88 13.53 -33.74 -28.94
N ILE A 89 12.79 -33.97 -30.03
CA ILE A 89 11.74 -33.04 -30.50
C ILE A 89 10.60 -32.97 -29.48
N TRP A 90 10.16 -34.12 -28.97
CA TRP A 90 9.10 -34.20 -27.98
C TRP A 90 9.50 -33.55 -26.64
N ASN A 91 10.73 -33.79 -26.20
CA ASN A 91 11.28 -33.16 -25.00
C ASN A 91 11.40 -31.63 -25.15
N ALA A 92 11.90 -31.15 -26.29
CA ALA A 92 11.98 -29.72 -26.57
C ALA A 92 10.59 -29.07 -26.57
N LEU A 93 9.58 -29.75 -27.14
CA LEU A 93 8.20 -29.27 -27.15
C LEU A 93 7.64 -29.16 -25.72
N ILE A 94 7.83 -30.18 -24.88
CA ILE A 94 7.42 -30.13 -23.47
C ILE A 94 8.11 -28.98 -22.74
N LEU A 95 9.42 -28.81 -22.95
CA LEU A 95 10.22 -27.78 -22.28
C LEU A 95 9.74 -26.37 -22.64
N ILE A 96 9.51 -26.12 -23.94
CA ILE A 96 9.01 -24.82 -24.43
C ILE A 96 7.62 -24.54 -23.88
N VAL A 97 6.70 -25.52 -23.92
CA VAL A 97 5.34 -25.35 -23.38
C VAL A 97 5.37 -25.09 -21.88
N PHE A 98 6.21 -25.82 -21.13
CA PHE A 98 6.37 -25.63 -19.69
C PHE A 98 6.90 -24.22 -19.37
N TYR A 99 7.97 -23.78 -20.06
CA TYR A 99 8.52 -22.43 -19.87
C TYR A 99 7.52 -21.34 -20.25
N PHE A 100 6.77 -21.54 -21.34
CA PHE A 100 5.70 -20.63 -21.74
C PHE A 100 4.64 -20.48 -20.64
N ILE A 101 4.14 -21.60 -20.10
CA ILE A 101 3.13 -21.60 -19.04
C ILE A 101 3.65 -20.86 -17.81
N VAL A 102 4.90 -21.10 -17.39
CA VAL A 102 5.49 -20.44 -16.23
C VAL A 102 5.64 -18.94 -16.46
N VAL A 103 6.17 -18.51 -17.62
CA VAL A 103 6.30 -17.07 -17.95
C VAL A 103 4.93 -16.39 -18.01
N TRP A 104 3.95 -17.04 -18.61
CA TRP A 104 2.57 -16.55 -18.68
C TRP A 104 1.97 -16.42 -17.28
N LEU A 105 2.08 -17.44 -16.44
CA LEU A 105 1.54 -17.45 -15.08
C LEU A 105 2.20 -16.38 -14.20
N LEU A 106 3.54 -16.29 -14.23
CA LEU A 106 4.29 -15.29 -13.47
C LEU A 106 3.87 -13.88 -13.85
N THR A 107 3.67 -13.63 -15.15
CA THR A 107 3.31 -12.27 -15.55
C THR A 107 1.87 -11.92 -15.23
N ASN A 108 0.94 -12.87 -15.38
CA ASN A 108 -0.45 -12.65 -14.97
C ASN A 108 -0.58 -12.44 -13.46
N LEU A 109 0.17 -13.19 -12.66
CA LEU A 109 0.17 -13.00 -11.21
C LEU A 109 0.62 -11.58 -10.84
N ARG A 110 1.64 -11.05 -11.52
CA ARG A 110 2.09 -9.68 -11.28
C ARG A 110 1.11 -8.62 -11.75
N SER A 111 0.46 -8.80 -12.90
CA SER A 111 -0.53 -7.82 -13.36
C SER A 111 -1.70 -7.71 -12.38
N LEU A 112 -2.11 -8.84 -11.79
CA LEU A 112 -3.11 -8.87 -10.72
C LEU A 112 -2.62 -8.19 -9.44
N GLN A 113 -1.40 -8.50 -8.98
CA GLN A 113 -0.82 -7.85 -7.80
C GLN A 113 -0.72 -6.33 -7.97
N ARG A 114 -0.17 -5.85 -9.09
CA ARG A 114 -0.07 -4.40 -9.39
C ARG A 114 -1.44 -3.73 -9.44
N GLY A 115 -2.44 -4.40 -10.01
CA GLY A 115 -3.81 -3.91 -10.03
C GLY A 115 -4.42 -3.79 -8.62
N LEU A 116 -4.13 -4.75 -7.75
CA LEU A 116 -4.59 -4.74 -6.36
C LEU A 116 -3.89 -3.65 -5.54
N GLU A 117 -2.57 -3.52 -5.67
CA GLU A 117 -1.78 -2.46 -5.02
C GLU A 117 -2.27 -1.06 -5.43
N THR A 118 -2.59 -0.86 -6.72
CA THR A 118 -3.12 0.42 -7.21
C THR A 118 -4.47 0.74 -6.56
N LYS A 119 -5.36 -0.26 -6.46
CA LYS A 119 -6.66 -0.09 -5.79
C LYS A 119 -6.51 0.20 -4.31
N VAL A 120 -5.61 -0.51 -3.62
CA VAL A 120 -5.32 -0.26 -2.20
C VAL A 120 -4.82 1.17 -2.03
N ARG A 121 -3.84 1.60 -2.83
CA ARG A 121 -3.31 2.97 -2.78
C ARG A 121 -4.38 4.03 -3.03
N GLN A 122 -5.24 3.85 -4.04
CA GLN A 122 -6.35 4.77 -4.31
C GLN A 122 -7.34 4.84 -3.13
N ARG A 123 -7.65 3.71 -2.49
CA ARG A 123 -8.51 3.67 -1.30
C ARG A 123 -7.86 4.37 -0.12
N THR A 124 -6.56 4.15 0.10
CA THR A 124 -5.80 4.82 1.16
C THR A 124 -5.79 6.34 0.95
N GLU A 125 -5.46 6.81 -0.25
CA GLU A 125 -5.45 8.25 -0.56
C GLU A 125 -6.86 8.88 -0.42
N ALA A 126 -7.92 8.16 -0.77
CA ALA A 126 -9.30 8.63 -0.58
C ALA A 126 -9.68 8.71 0.91
N LEU A 127 -9.33 7.69 1.69
CA LEU A 127 -9.58 7.66 3.14
C LEU A 127 -8.80 8.76 3.87
N GLU A 128 -7.53 8.99 3.51
CA GLU A 128 -6.72 10.07 4.08
C GLU A 128 -7.35 11.45 3.83
N ARG A 129 -7.91 11.68 2.63
CA ARG A 129 -8.64 12.91 2.33
C ARG A 129 -9.91 13.06 3.16
N GLU A 130 -10.72 12.01 3.27
CA GLU A 130 -11.93 12.04 4.10
C GLU A 130 -11.59 12.28 5.58
N MET A 131 -10.52 11.66 6.09
CA MET A 131 -10.04 11.88 7.44
C MET A 131 -9.59 13.32 7.67
N ALA A 132 -8.84 13.91 6.73
CA ALA A 132 -8.41 15.31 6.80
C ALA A 132 -9.60 16.28 6.77
N GLU A 133 -10.61 16.01 5.93
CA GLU A 133 -11.83 16.80 5.87
C GLU A 133 -12.65 16.69 7.16
N ARG A 134 -12.79 15.48 7.72
CA ARG A 134 -13.42 15.29 9.03
C ARG A 134 -12.71 16.03 10.14
N GLN A 135 -11.38 15.94 10.21
CA GLN A 135 -10.58 16.65 11.22
C GLN A 135 -10.78 18.16 11.12
N ARG A 136 -10.79 18.71 9.90
CA ARG A 136 -11.07 20.13 9.68
C ARG A 136 -12.47 20.53 10.18
N LEU A 137 -13.50 19.73 9.86
CA LEU A 137 -14.86 19.99 10.32
C LEU A 137 -14.99 19.88 11.85
N GLU A 138 -14.27 18.94 12.47
CA GLU A 138 -14.21 18.81 13.92
C GLU A 138 -13.57 20.04 14.57
N GLU A 139 -12.48 20.57 14.01
CA GLU A 139 -11.86 21.81 14.47
C GLU A 139 -12.79 23.03 14.32
N GLU A 140 -13.49 23.15 13.19
CA GLU A 140 -14.47 24.21 12.98
C GLU A 140 -15.63 24.12 14.00
N LEU A 141 -16.12 22.91 14.28
CA LEU A 141 -17.14 22.67 15.31
C LEU A 141 -16.66 23.05 16.70
N LEU A 142 -15.42 22.71 17.06
CA LEU A 142 -14.83 23.08 18.35
C LEU A 142 -14.74 24.61 18.50
N GLN A 143 -14.31 25.32 17.45
CA GLN A 143 -14.24 26.79 17.47
C GLN A 143 -15.63 27.44 17.61
N ILE A 144 -16.64 26.90 16.93
CA ILE A 144 -18.02 27.40 17.04
C ILE A 144 -18.55 27.16 18.46
N SER A 145 -18.32 25.97 19.01
CA SER A 145 -18.74 25.61 20.37
C SER A 145 -18.10 26.52 21.42
N GLU A 146 -16.79 26.78 21.32
CA GLU A 146 -16.08 27.67 22.25
C GLU A 146 -16.63 29.11 22.20
N ARG A 147 -16.91 29.61 20.99
CA ARG A 147 -17.51 30.95 20.81
C ARG A 147 -18.90 31.02 21.42
N GLU A 148 -19.73 30.00 21.18
CA GLU A 148 -21.09 29.96 21.71
C GLU A 148 -21.09 29.84 23.24
N GLN A 149 -20.21 29.01 23.81
CA GLN A 149 -20.07 28.91 25.26
C GLN A 149 -19.64 30.24 25.89
N ARG A 150 -18.69 30.97 25.27
CA ARG A 150 -18.30 32.31 25.73
C ARG A 150 -19.46 33.30 25.62
N ARG A 151 -20.21 33.27 24.52
CA ARG A 151 -21.37 34.13 24.30
C ARG A 151 -22.46 33.88 25.33
N ILE A 152 -22.84 32.61 25.54
CA ILE A 152 -23.79 32.21 26.58
C ILE A 152 -23.28 32.65 27.95
N GLY A 153 -21.99 32.43 28.26
CA GLY A 153 -21.40 32.86 29.52
C GLY A 153 -21.55 34.37 29.74
N HIS A 154 -21.32 35.18 28.70
CA HIS A 154 -21.51 36.63 28.73
C HIS A 154 -22.98 37.01 28.93
N ASP A 155 -23.88 36.50 28.10
CA ASP A 155 -25.32 36.83 28.16
C ASP A 155 -25.92 36.43 29.51
N LEU A 156 -25.50 35.28 30.05
CA LEU A 156 -25.96 34.78 31.35
C LEU A 156 -25.42 35.65 32.50
N HIS A 157 -24.13 35.99 32.46
CA HIS A 157 -23.53 36.88 33.44
C HIS A 157 -24.19 38.26 33.41
N ASP A 158 -24.38 38.84 32.24
CA ASP A 158 -24.89 40.19 32.11
C ASP A 158 -26.38 40.28 32.49
N SER A 159 -27.21 39.35 32.01
CA SER A 159 -28.66 39.39 32.29
C SER A 159 -29.03 38.86 33.69
N LEU A 160 -28.58 37.65 34.06
CA LEU A 160 -28.97 37.05 35.35
C LEU A 160 -28.31 37.76 36.52
N CYS A 161 -27.02 38.10 36.44
CA CYS A 161 -26.35 38.77 37.56
C CYS A 161 -26.97 40.15 37.80
N GLN A 162 -27.32 40.90 36.75
CA GLN A 162 -28.04 42.16 36.89
C GLN A 162 -29.42 41.97 37.53
N HIS A 163 -30.22 41.02 37.08
CA HIS A 163 -31.54 40.75 37.66
C HIS A 163 -31.45 40.31 39.13
N LEU A 164 -30.51 39.43 39.48
CA LEU A 164 -30.31 39.00 40.87
C LEU A 164 -29.87 40.17 41.74
N THR A 165 -28.95 41.00 41.26
CA THR A 165 -28.50 42.21 41.98
C THR A 165 -29.66 43.18 42.20
N ALA A 166 -30.46 43.44 41.17
CA ALA A 166 -31.64 44.30 41.27
C ALA A 166 -32.67 43.75 42.28
N THR A 167 -32.91 42.43 42.25
CA THR A 167 -33.85 41.77 43.16
C THR A 167 -33.35 41.82 44.60
N ALA A 168 -32.05 41.58 44.82
CA ALA A 168 -31.42 41.67 46.14
C ALA A 168 -31.48 43.09 46.72
N LEU A 169 -31.18 44.12 45.91
CA LEU A 169 -31.30 45.52 46.31
C LEU A 169 -32.75 45.89 46.66
N ALA A 170 -33.73 45.44 45.86
CA ALA A 170 -35.14 45.66 46.14
C ALA A 170 -35.56 45.00 47.47
N GLY A 171 -35.09 43.78 47.75
CA GLY A 171 -35.32 43.07 49.01
C GLY A 171 -34.71 43.80 50.22
N GLN A 172 -33.49 44.34 50.09
CA GLN A 172 -32.85 45.15 51.13
C GLN A 172 -33.64 46.43 51.42
N VAL A 173 -34.05 47.17 50.38
CA VAL A 173 -34.85 48.40 50.54
C VAL A 173 -36.20 48.11 51.21
N LEU A 174 -36.83 46.99 50.88
CA LEU A 174 -38.08 46.56 51.50
C LEU A 174 -37.88 46.26 53.00
N THR A 175 -36.80 45.55 53.34
CA THR A 175 -36.43 45.25 54.74
C THR A 175 -36.14 46.53 55.54
N GLU A 176 -35.42 47.49 54.95
CA GLU A 176 -35.14 48.81 55.56
C GLU A 176 -36.44 49.58 55.86
N ARG A 177 -37.38 49.59 54.90
CA ARG A 177 -38.70 50.25 55.07
C ARG A 177 -39.57 49.57 56.12
N LEU A 178 -39.53 48.24 56.24
CA LEU A 178 -40.26 47.50 57.25
C LEU A 178 -39.69 47.74 58.67
N ARG A 179 -38.36 47.83 58.80
CA ARG A 179 -37.70 48.24 60.06
C ARG A 179 -38.11 49.64 60.50
N GLY A 180 -38.17 50.61 59.58
CA GLY A 180 -38.61 51.98 59.87
C GLY A 180 -40.08 52.10 60.30
N LYS A 181 -40.93 51.11 59.99
CA LYS A 181 -42.35 51.05 60.38
C LYS A 181 -42.63 50.17 61.60
N ALA A 182 -41.61 49.56 62.22
CA ALA A 182 -41.71 48.72 63.42
C ALA A 182 -42.74 47.57 63.31
N VAL A 183 -42.79 46.89 62.17
CA VAL A 183 -43.65 45.70 61.97
C VAL A 183 -42.87 44.45 62.40
N ALA A 184 -43.48 43.58 63.21
CA ALA A 184 -42.83 42.40 63.81
C ALA A 184 -42.26 41.39 62.79
N GLU A 185 -42.76 41.40 61.55
CA GLU A 185 -42.35 40.52 60.44
C GLU A 185 -41.04 40.95 59.76
N ALA A 186 -40.47 42.12 60.12
CA ALA A 186 -39.21 42.61 59.55
C ALA A 186 -38.00 41.71 59.86
N ALA A 187 -38.09 40.85 60.88
CA ALA A 187 -37.03 39.92 61.26
C ALA A 187 -36.91 38.71 60.31
N ASP A 188 -38.00 38.28 59.68
CA ASP A 188 -38.01 37.14 58.76
C ASP A 188 -37.62 37.54 57.31
N ALA A 189 -37.91 38.77 56.90
CA ALA A 189 -37.55 39.29 55.58
C ALA A 189 -36.03 39.42 55.35
N GLY A 190 -35.23 39.58 56.42
CA GLY A 190 -33.77 39.71 56.33
C GLY A 190 -33.01 38.37 56.24
N ARG A 191 -33.70 37.23 56.18
CA ARG A 191 -33.09 35.89 56.11
C ARG A 191 -33.04 35.28 54.69
N LEU A 192 -33.60 35.96 53.69
CA LEU A 192 -33.51 35.60 52.26
C LEU A 192 -32.23 36.17 51.63
#